data_AF-A0A945STC5-F1
#
_entry.id   AF-A0A945STC5-F1
#
_cell.length_a   1.000
_cell.length_b   1.000
_cell.length_c   1.000
_cell.angle_alpha   90.00
_cell.angle_beta   90.00
_cell.angle_gamma   90.00
#
_symmetry.space_group_name_H-M   'P 1'
#
loop_
_entity.id
_entity.type
_entity.pdbx_description
1 polymer ?
#
loop_
_entity_poly.entity_id
_entity_poly.type
_entity_poly.pdbx_seq_one_letter_code
_entity_poly.pdbx_strand_id
1 'polypeptide(L)'
;QAFCLALSGEHARASLIADLLRERENEIEKVFFAAIDALADVTGVESPALAAPSALHLSMMRAAGFRFPAEIVQTARAAVLRAVSLSPNATLDVRLIAAEKAHRIGALGDEEILRLYSSIPFSKAELSGPISAAEESWTPRTRALLIRAAASQPVALAKAEVLRRAWQLGRERDGYAEISGTSIPVVAEIEPAAELLWFARDAARVLFAAGRTDRALGWYAIAAADRERIEEARDAEAALWPLAVLADSLSADRESGDGENRAEGGDVGVSAVQENVVPIDAARVRKWFEARRQADAQAFPRQAAAFYTLLEATGRTVPADLWQSLLDRPFAGEGQSGLNPVWTHSLETASTGARLGETVLLATVGAGDVGDRENGGLSLADAARIIVALRRVGLVSEARRIAVETAMAKGL
;
A
#
# COMPACT_ATOMS: atom_id res chain seq x y z
N GLN A 1 10.86 -32.97 12.00
CA GLN A 1 11.46 -33.72 13.11
C GLN A 1 12.99 -33.64 13.09
N ALA A 2 13.69 -33.92 11.97
CA ALA A 2 15.15 -33.84 11.88
C ALA A 2 15.73 -32.50 12.40
N PHE A 3 15.18 -31.36 11.98
CA PHE A 3 15.63 -30.05 12.46
C PHE A 3 15.47 -29.86 13.97
N CYS A 4 14.36 -30.33 14.57
CA CYS A 4 14.16 -30.26 16.01
C CYS A 4 15.20 -31.12 16.76
N LEU A 5 15.55 -32.29 16.23
CA LEU A 5 16.59 -33.16 16.77
C LEU A 5 17.98 -32.52 16.66
N ALA A 6 18.28 -31.86 15.55
CA ALA A 6 19.53 -31.11 15.38
C ALA A 6 19.63 -29.96 16.41
N LEU A 7 18.54 -29.22 16.64
CA LEU A 7 18.48 -28.17 17.67
C LEU A 7 18.61 -28.70 19.10
N SER A 8 18.20 -29.94 19.36
CA SER A 8 18.32 -30.57 20.68
C SER A 8 19.66 -31.27 20.91
N GLY A 9 20.62 -31.14 19.98
CA GLY A 9 21.94 -31.78 20.06
C GLY A 9 21.96 -33.25 19.64
N GLU A 10 20.84 -33.81 19.16
CA GLU A 10 20.75 -35.20 18.67
C GLU A 10 21.22 -35.32 17.21
N HIS A 11 22.41 -34.79 16.91
CA HIS A 11 22.94 -34.64 15.54
C HIS A 11 22.97 -35.95 14.76
N ALA A 12 23.43 -37.06 15.36
CA ALA A 12 23.49 -38.36 14.68
C ALA A 12 22.11 -38.86 14.21
N ARG A 13 21.06 -38.64 15.00
CA ARG A 13 19.68 -39.01 14.63
C ARG A 13 19.12 -38.06 13.58
N ALA A 14 19.45 -36.77 13.68
CA ALA A 14 19.07 -35.78 12.69
C ALA A 14 19.71 -36.09 11.32
N SER A 15 21.00 -36.41 11.28
CA SER A 15 21.73 -36.81 10.07
C SER A 15 21.16 -38.09 9.46
N LEU A 16 20.84 -39.11 10.26
CA LEU A 16 20.20 -40.33 9.74
C LEU A 16 18.87 -40.02 9.02
N ILE A 17 18.04 -39.15 9.60
CA ILE A 17 16.79 -38.74 8.94
C ILE A 17 17.08 -37.92 7.68
N ALA A 18 18.08 -37.04 7.71
CA ALA A 18 18.48 -36.27 6.55
C ALA A 18 19.01 -37.16 5.41
N ASP A 19 19.79 -38.18 5.71
CA ASP A 19 20.30 -39.13 4.72
C ASP A 19 19.17 -39.93 4.05
N LEU A 20 18.17 -40.37 4.84
CA LEU A 20 16.96 -41.01 4.29
C LEU A 20 16.18 -40.07 3.36
N LEU A 21 16.14 -38.78 3.70
CA LEU A 21 15.47 -37.77 2.88
C LEU A 21 16.26 -37.40 1.63
N ARG A 22 17.57 -37.66 1.59
CA ARG A 22 18.44 -37.35 0.45
C ARG A 22 18.08 -38.19 -0.78
N GLU A 23 17.45 -39.36 -0.61
CA GLU A 23 16.87 -40.14 -1.71
C GLU A 23 15.74 -39.41 -2.46
N ARG A 24 15.15 -38.37 -1.85
CA ARG A 24 14.13 -37.49 -2.44
C ARG A 24 14.63 -36.05 -2.54
N GLU A 25 15.93 -35.83 -2.76
CA GLU A 25 16.54 -34.50 -2.80
C GLU A 25 15.92 -33.54 -3.84
N ASN A 26 15.29 -34.06 -4.89
CA ASN A 26 14.59 -33.25 -5.88
C ASN A 26 13.30 -32.61 -5.34
N GLU A 27 12.76 -33.11 -4.24
CA GLU A 27 11.54 -32.62 -3.59
C GLU A 27 11.82 -31.71 -2.38
N ILE A 28 13.09 -31.61 -1.95
CA ILE A 28 13.51 -30.95 -0.71
C ILE A 28 14.55 -29.89 -1.02
N GLU A 29 14.37 -28.68 -0.48
CA GLU A 29 15.33 -27.59 -0.64
C GLU A 29 16.72 -27.97 -0.11
N LYS A 30 17.77 -27.66 -0.88
CA LYS A 30 19.17 -27.97 -0.52
C LYS A 30 19.59 -27.37 0.82
N VAL A 31 19.00 -26.24 1.20
CA VAL A 31 19.22 -25.58 2.49
C VAL A 31 18.94 -26.49 3.67
N PHE A 32 18.00 -27.44 3.53
CA PHE A 32 17.62 -28.35 4.59
C PHE A 32 18.81 -29.22 4.98
N PHE A 33 19.41 -29.88 4.00
CA PHE A 33 20.56 -30.76 4.22
C PHE A 33 21.77 -29.96 4.71
N ALA A 34 22.09 -28.84 4.04
CA ALA A 34 23.18 -27.97 4.44
C ALA A 34 23.05 -27.47 5.89
N ALA A 35 21.85 -27.08 6.32
CA ALA A 35 21.66 -26.60 7.69
C ALA A 35 21.71 -27.73 8.72
N ILE A 36 21.30 -28.96 8.39
CA ILE A 36 21.50 -30.12 9.29
C ILE A 36 23.00 -30.40 9.45
N ASP A 37 23.77 -30.39 8.36
CA ASP A 37 25.21 -30.61 8.38
C ASP A 37 25.93 -29.50 9.18
N ALA A 38 25.58 -28.23 8.95
CA ALA A 38 26.15 -27.10 9.68
C ALA A 38 25.80 -27.13 11.18
N LEU A 39 24.59 -27.56 11.56
CA LEU A 39 24.20 -27.75 12.96
C LEU A 39 24.93 -28.92 13.62
N ALA A 40 25.47 -29.86 12.85
CA ALA A 40 26.32 -30.94 13.33
C ALA A 40 27.82 -30.58 13.30
N ASP A 41 28.13 -29.27 13.24
CA ASP A 41 29.49 -28.70 13.19
C ASP A 41 30.33 -29.17 11.98
N VAL A 42 29.68 -29.55 10.88
CA VAL A 42 30.38 -29.82 9.62
C VAL A 42 30.92 -28.50 9.07
N THR A 43 32.24 -28.41 8.91
CA THR A 43 32.92 -27.20 8.44
C THR A 43 32.83 -27.04 6.92
N GLY A 44 32.76 -25.80 6.44
CA GLY A 44 32.82 -25.50 5.00
C GLY A 44 31.51 -25.71 4.25
N VAL A 45 30.40 -25.87 4.96
CA VAL A 45 29.07 -25.95 4.34
C VAL A 45 28.70 -24.59 3.76
N GLU A 46 28.51 -24.54 2.44
CA GLU A 46 28.05 -23.35 1.75
C GLU A 46 26.56 -23.10 2.00
N SER A 47 26.17 -21.83 2.03
CA SER A 47 24.76 -21.43 2.16
C SER A 47 24.06 -21.56 0.79
N PRO A 48 23.19 -22.56 0.58
CA PRO A 48 22.56 -22.77 -0.72
C PRO A 48 21.53 -21.68 -1.02
N ALA A 49 21.27 -21.44 -2.30
CA ALA A 49 20.14 -20.62 -2.74
C ALA A 49 18.80 -21.27 -2.37
N LEU A 50 17.77 -20.44 -2.19
CA LEU A 50 16.40 -20.86 -1.85
C LEU A 50 15.48 -20.62 -3.05
N ALA A 51 14.86 -21.67 -3.58
CA ALA A 51 13.87 -21.52 -4.66
C ALA A 51 12.48 -21.13 -4.10
N ALA A 52 12.06 -21.81 -3.04
CA ALA A 52 10.78 -21.66 -2.36
C ALA A 52 10.99 -21.55 -0.83
N PRO A 53 11.44 -20.37 -0.32
CA PRO A 53 11.60 -20.16 1.11
C PRO A 53 10.30 -20.41 1.89
N SER A 54 10.38 -21.30 2.89
CA SER A 54 9.33 -21.55 3.87
C SER A 54 9.78 -21.06 5.25
N ALA A 55 8.87 -20.94 6.21
CA ALA A 55 9.23 -20.57 7.58
C ALA A 55 10.28 -21.52 8.22
N LEU A 56 10.22 -22.81 7.87
CA LEU A 56 11.21 -23.79 8.30
C LEU A 56 12.59 -23.48 7.72
N HIS A 57 12.68 -23.22 6.41
CA HIS A 57 13.95 -22.91 5.74
C HIS A 57 14.63 -21.67 6.35
N LEU A 58 13.87 -20.61 6.61
CA LEU A 58 14.40 -19.38 7.22
C LEU A 58 14.90 -19.62 8.66
N SER A 59 14.18 -20.44 9.42
CA SER A 59 14.57 -20.82 10.79
C SER A 59 15.86 -21.66 10.80
N MET A 60 15.98 -22.59 9.85
CA MET A 60 17.18 -23.41 9.67
C MET A 60 18.39 -22.57 9.31
N MET A 61 18.26 -21.64 8.36
CA MET A 61 19.36 -20.72 8.00
C MET A 61 19.82 -19.88 9.19
N ARG A 62 18.87 -19.35 9.98
CA ARG A 62 19.20 -18.58 11.18
C ARG A 62 19.92 -19.44 12.23
N ALA A 63 19.44 -20.66 12.47
CA ALA A 63 20.05 -21.57 13.44
C ALA A 63 21.46 -22.01 13.01
N ALA A 64 21.65 -22.27 11.72
CA ALA A 64 22.94 -22.64 11.13
C ALA A 64 23.88 -21.43 10.91
N GLY A 65 23.45 -20.20 11.22
CA GLY A 65 24.25 -19.00 11.00
C GLY A 65 24.49 -18.64 9.53
N PHE A 66 23.76 -19.26 8.59
CA PHE A 66 23.89 -18.99 7.16
C PHE A 66 23.43 -17.58 6.82
N ARG A 67 24.18 -16.91 5.94
CA ARG A 67 23.78 -15.59 5.44
C ARG A 67 22.65 -15.73 4.44
N PHE A 68 21.66 -14.84 4.53
CA PHE A 68 20.62 -14.79 3.52
C PHE A 68 21.18 -14.25 2.19
N PRO A 69 20.90 -14.92 1.06
CA PRO A 69 21.30 -14.45 -0.26
C PRO A 69 20.54 -13.16 -0.62
N ALA A 70 21.12 -12.29 -1.45
CA ALA A 70 20.52 -11.01 -1.78
C ALA A 70 19.21 -11.18 -2.57
N GLU A 71 19.11 -12.24 -3.37
CA GLU A 71 17.98 -12.58 -4.22
C GLU A 71 16.71 -12.93 -3.42
N ILE A 72 16.83 -13.25 -2.12
CA ILE A 72 15.69 -13.61 -1.28
C ILE A 72 14.63 -12.49 -1.22
N VAL A 73 15.05 -11.24 -1.40
CA VAL A 73 14.15 -10.06 -1.37
C VAL A 73 13.41 -9.86 -2.69
N GLN A 74 13.69 -10.64 -3.73
CA GLN A 74 12.95 -10.62 -4.99
C GLN A 74 11.58 -11.31 -4.86
N THR A 75 11.37 -12.11 -3.81
CA THR A 75 10.07 -12.73 -3.54
C THR A 75 9.00 -11.70 -3.16
N ALA A 76 7.74 -11.99 -3.51
CA ALA A 76 6.57 -11.22 -3.06
C ALA A 76 5.98 -11.75 -1.73
N ARG A 77 6.51 -12.83 -1.16
CA ARG A 77 5.91 -13.47 0.03
C ARG A 77 6.12 -12.65 1.30
N ALA A 78 5.02 -12.10 1.82
CA ALA A 78 4.98 -11.29 3.05
C ALA A 78 5.75 -11.88 4.24
N ALA A 79 5.51 -13.15 4.55
CA ALA A 79 6.17 -13.82 5.68
C ALA A 79 7.70 -13.90 5.54
N VAL A 80 8.19 -14.10 4.31
CA VAL A 80 9.63 -14.17 4.02
C VAL A 80 10.26 -12.79 4.17
N LEU A 81 9.67 -11.76 3.56
CA LEU A 81 10.15 -10.39 3.64
C LEU A 81 10.21 -9.89 5.10
N ARG A 82 9.15 -10.16 5.88
CA ARG A 82 9.12 -9.82 7.30
C ARG A 82 10.25 -10.53 8.07
N ALA A 83 10.39 -11.85 7.90
CA ALA A 83 11.41 -12.61 8.61
C ALA A 83 12.83 -12.14 8.27
N VAL A 84 13.13 -11.91 6.98
CA VAL A 84 14.45 -11.44 6.53
C VAL A 84 14.77 -10.05 7.08
N SER A 85 13.80 -9.12 7.11
CA SER A 85 14.01 -7.76 7.62
C SER A 85 14.49 -7.71 9.09
N LEU A 86 14.02 -8.66 9.90
CA LEU A 86 14.31 -8.76 11.32
C LEU A 86 15.51 -9.67 11.63
N SER A 87 16.12 -10.29 10.62
CA SER A 87 17.12 -11.33 10.85
C SER A 87 18.55 -10.77 10.92
N PRO A 88 19.33 -11.08 11.97
CA PRO A 88 20.68 -10.53 12.15
C PRO A 88 21.73 -11.12 11.18
N ASN A 89 21.46 -12.29 10.60
CA ASN A 89 22.29 -12.97 9.61
C ASN A 89 22.07 -12.46 8.16
N ALA A 90 21.18 -11.49 7.95
CA ALA A 90 21.07 -10.77 6.68
C ALA A 90 21.95 -9.49 6.73
N THR A 91 22.53 -9.12 5.59
CA THR A 91 23.24 -7.83 5.47
C THR A 91 22.28 -6.66 5.66
N LEU A 92 22.79 -5.48 6.02
CA LEU A 92 21.93 -4.30 6.23
C LEU A 92 21.07 -4.00 4.98
N ASP A 93 21.66 -4.01 3.79
CA ASP A 93 20.93 -3.71 2.55
C ASP A 93 19.80 -4.71 2.29
N VAL A 94 20.05 -6.02 2.47
CA VAL A 94 19.03 -7.07 2.34
C VAL A 94 17.90 -6.84 3.35
N ARG A 95 18.24 -6.49 4.59
CA ARG A 95 17.24 -6.18 5.63
C ARG A 95 16.41 -4.95 5.28
N LEU A 96 17.02 -3.89 4.76
CA LEU A 96 16.32 -2.65 4.41
C LEU A 96 15.39 -2.87 3.21
N ILE A 97 15.84 -3.55 2.15
CA ILE A 97 14.98 -3.88 1.00
C ILE A 97 13.80 -4.75 1.45
N ALA A 98 14.07 -5.78 2.26
CA ALA A 98 13.03 -6.64 2.80
C ALA A 98 12.03 -5.86 3.68
N ALA A 99 12.53 -4.95 4.52
CA ALA A 99 11.70 -4.13 5.41
C ALA A 99 10.80 -3.16 4.64
N GLU A 100 11.36 -2.45 3.66
CA GLU A 100 10.62 -1.52 2.80
C GLU A 100 9.51 -2.25 2.04
N LYS A 101 9.82 -3.40 1.43
CA LYS A 101 8.82 -4.23 0.74
C LYS A 101 7.76 -4.78 1.70
N ALA A 102 8.19 -5.32 2.85
CA ALA A 102 7.28 -5.85 3.87
C ALA A 102 6.34 -4.76 4.41
N HIS A 103 6.84 -3.54 4.61
CA HIS A 103 6.05 -2.42 5.07
C HIS A 103 4.96 -2.03 4.07
N ARG A 104 5.29 -1.94 2.79
CA ARG A 104 4.31 -1.60 1.73
C ARG A 104 3.15 -2.58 1.63
N ILE A 105 3.39 -3.87 1.89
CA ILE A 105 2.36 -4.92 1.86
C ILE A 105 1.74 -5.19 3.23
N GLY A 106 2.01 -4.34 4.24
CA GLY A 106 1.45 -4.45 5.58
C GLY A 106 2.01 -5.58 6.45
N ALA A 107 3.06 -6.28 5.99
CA ALA A 107 3.74 -7.32 6.75
C ALA A 107 4.68 -6.77 7.83
N LEU A 108 5.03 -5.47 7.75
CA LEU A 108 5.84 -4.76 8.75
C LEU A 108 5.14 -3.43 9.10
N GLY A 109 4.95 -3.15 10.39
CA GLY A 109 4.26 -1.94 10.85
C GLY A 109 5.09 -0.66 10.78
N ASP A 110 4.41 0.49 10.87
CA ASP A 110 4.96 1.84 10.94
C ASP A 110 6.09 2.00 11.98
N GLU A 111 5.85 1.52 13.20
CA GLU A 111 6.86 1.58 14.26
C GLU A 111 8.07 0.68 13.99
N GLU A 112 7.85 -0.49 13.40
CA GLU A 112 8.91 -1.46 13.13
C GLU A 112 9.90 -0.92 12.08
N ILE A 113 9.40 -0.30 11.00
CA ILE A 113 10.27 0.30 9.98
C ILE A 113 11.05 1.50 10.53
N LEU A 114 10.42 2.37 11.33
CA LEU A 114 11.10 3.50 11.97
C LEU A 114 12.13 3.07 13.01
N ARG A 115 11.85 2.00 13.78
CA ARG A 115 12.84 1.40 14.68
C ARG A 115 14.04 0.85 13.91
N LEU A 116 13.82 0.17 12.79
CA LEU A 116 14.91 -0.32 11.95
C LEU A 116 15.78 0.83 11.46
N TYR A 117 15.21 1.89 10.89
CA TYR A 117 15.96 3.05 10.42
C TYR A 117 16.71 3.79 11.55
N SER A 118 16.09 3.92 12.72
CA SER A 118 16.71 4.51 13.91
C SER A 118 17.91 3.71 14.42
N SER A 119 17.92 2.38 14.22
CA SER A 119 19.01 1.50 14.66
C SER A 119 20.28 1.60 13.80
N ILE A 120 20.20 2.18 12.61
CA ILE A 120 21.33 2.30 11.68
C ILE A 120 22.31 3.34 12.23
N PRO A 121 23.63 3.09 12.33
CA PRO A 121 24.56 4.13 12.71
C PRO A 121 24.71 5.15 11.57
N PHE A 122 24.42 6.43 11.84
CA PHE A 122 24.71 7.57 10.98
C PHE A 122 25.53 8.60 11.77
N SER A 123 26.53 9.17 11.12
CA SER A 123 27.31 10.29 11.65
C SER A 123 26.48 11.57 11.73
N LYS A 124 26.91 12.53 12.55
CA LYS A 124 26.28 13.86 12.62
C LYS A 124 26.33 14.57 11.26
N ALA A 125 27.41 14.37 10.49
CA ALA A 125 27.56 14.94 9.15
C ALA A 125 26.50 14.40 8.19
N GLU A 126 26.31 13.08 8.15
CA GLU A 126 25.24 12.44 7.34
C GLU A 126 23.85 12.96 7.73
N LEU A 127 23.56 13.08 9.03
CA LEU A 127 22.26 13.58 9.52
C LEU A 127 22.03 15.07 9.23
N SER A 128 23.09 15.86 9.06
CA SER A 128 23.00 17.27 8.69
C SER A 128 22.84 17.51 7.18
N GLY A 129 23.29 16.57 6.35
CA GLY A 129 23.21 16.64 4.88
C GLY A 129 22.51 15.44 4.24
N PRO A 130 21.32 15.01 4.71
CA PRO A 130 20.69 13.77 4.25
C PRO A 130 20.26 13.85 2.77
N ILE A 131 19.86 15.03 2.31
CA ILE A 131 19.48 15.28 0.90
C ILE A 131 20.68 15.12 -0.02
N SER A 132 21.80 15.79 0.29
CA SER A 132 23.01 15.70 -0.53
C SER A 132 23.56 14.28 -0.61
N ALA A 133 23.53 13.54 0.50
CA ALA A 133 23.92 12.13 0.51
C ALA A 133 23.02 11.26 -0.41
N ALA A 134 21.71 11.54 -0.42
CA ALA A 134 20.77 10.83 -1.28
C ALA A 134 20.87 11.22 -2.77
N GLU A 135 21.26 12.47 -3.06
CA GLU A 135 21.55 12.96 -4.42
C GLU A 135 22.79 12.29 -5.01
N GLU A 136 23.83 12.11 -4.20
CA GLU A 136 25.06 11.41 -4.58
C GLU A 136 24.81 9.92 -4.80
N SER A 137 24.08 9.27 -3.88
CA SER A 137 23.81 7.84 -3.94
C SER A 137 22.40 7.49 -3.48
N TRP A 138 21.60 6.89 -4.37
CA TRP A 138 20.24 6.44 -4.06
C TRP A 138 20.22 4.95 -3.69
N THR A 139 20.32 4.66 -2.39
CA THR A 139 20.40 3.30 -1.83
C THR A 139 19.37 3.11 -0.71
N PRO A 140 19.08 1.88 -0.29
CA PRO A 140 18.22 1.65 0.89
C PRO A 140 18.72 2.38 2.14
N ARG A 141 20.05 2.48 2.32
CA ARG A 141 20.65 3.20 3.44
C ARG A 141 20.41 4.71 3.37
N THR A 142 20.53 5.33 2.20
CA THR A 142 20.29 6.79 2.06
C THR A 142 18.80 7.14 2.10
N ARG A 143 17.90 6.24 1.65
CA ARG A 143 16.46 6.34 1.94
C ARG A 143 16.17 6.31 3.44
N ALA A 144 16.76 5.35 4.16
CA ALA A 144 16.64 5.27 5.62
C ALA A 144 17.19 6.53 6.31
N LEU A 145 18.29 7.10 5.81
CA LEU A 145 18.85 8.37 6.29
C LEU A 145 17.86 9.53 6.14
N LEU A 146 17.23 9.67 4.96
CA LEU A 146 16.22 10.71 4.70
C LEU A 146 15.02 10.59 5.64
N ILE A 147 14.44 9.39 5.78
CA ILE A 147 13.28 9.18 6.65
C ILE A 147 13.65 9.41 8.12
N ARG A 148 14.81 8.94 8.58
CA ARG A 148 15.26 9.20 9.94
C ARG A 148 15.51 10.68 10.19
N ALA A 149 16.14 11.38 9.25
CA ALA A 149 16.39 12.81 9.37
C ALA A 149 15.07 13.58 9.45
N ALA A 150 14.10 13.27 8.57
CA ALA A 150 12.76 13.84 8.62
C ALA A 150 12.05 13.54 9.95
N ALA A 151 12.03 12.28 10.40
CA ALA A 151 11.41 11.89 11.67
C ALA A 151 12.02 12.61 12.89
N SER A 152 13.29 13.00 12.81
CA SER A 152 13.99 13.71 13.90
C SER A 152 13.77 15.22 13.90
N GLN A 153 13.19 15.80 12.84
CA GLN A 153 12.94 17.25 12.78
C GLN A 153 11.79 17.63 13.73
N PRO A 154 11.95 18.66 14.57
CA PRO A 154 10.85 19.14 15.42
C PRO A 154 9.86 20.04 14.66
N VAL A 155 10.29 20.64 13.56
CA VAL A 155 9.49 21.63 12.80
C VAL A 155 8.79 20.95 11.62
N ALA A 156 7.47 21.11 11.54
CA ALA A 156 6.62 20.52 10.49
C ALA A 156 7.07 20.92 9.07
N LEU A 157 7.42 22.20 8.86
CA LEU A 157 7.94 22.71 7.59
C LEU A 157 9.21 21.96 7.16
N ALA A 158 10.17 21.79 8.08
CA ALA A 158 11.42 21.08 7.80
C ALA A 158 11.18 19.58 7.51
N LYS A 159 10.23 18.93 8.20
CA LYS A 159 9.80 17.56 7.86
C LYS A 159 9.29 17.51 6.41
N ALA A 160 8.38 18.41 6.06
CA ALA A 160 7.75 18.44 4.73
C ALA A 160 8.75 18.69 3.60
N GLU A 161 9.74 19.58 3.80
CA GLU A 161 10.79 19.87 2.81
C GLU A 161 11.65 18.64 2.51
N VAL A 162 12.12 17.93 3.55
CA VAL A 162 12.90 16.71 3.39
C VAL A 162 12.09 15.63 2.68
N LEU A 163 10.82 15.45 3.07
CA LEU A 163 9.94 14.44 2.45
C LEU A 163 9.64 14.74 0.98
N ARG A 164 9.32 16.00 0.64
CA ARG A 164 9.08 16.39 -0.76
C ARG A 164 10.32 16.13 -1.62
N ARG A 165 11.52 16.48 -1.13
CA ARG A 165 12.76 16.21 -1.87
C ARG A 165 13.04 14.71 -1.98
N ALA A 166 12.82 13.95 -0.91
CA ALA A 166 12.97 12.49 -0.92
C ALA A 166 12.05 11.82 -1.95
N TRP A 167 10.80 12.26 -2.04
CA TRP A 167 9.82 11.79 -3.03
C TRP A 167 10.18 12.19 -4.46
N GLN A 168 10.70 13.40 -4.65
CA GLN A 168 11.20 13.83 -5.96
C GLN A 168 12.37 12.95 -6.42
N LEU A 169 13.37 12.73 -5.55
CA LEU A 169 14.49 11.83 -5.83
C LEU A 169 14.00 10.40 -6.12
N GLY A 170 13.03 9.92 -5.34
CA GLY A 170 12.41 8.61 -5.59
C GLY A 170 11.78 8.50 -6.98
N ARG A 171 11.16 9.56 -7.50
CA ARG A 171 10.64 9.57 -8.88
C ARG A 171 11.75 9.63 -9.93
N GLU A 172 12.81 10.40 -9.68
CA GLU A 172 13.96 10.54 -10.58
C GLU A 172 14.83 9.27 -10.65
N ARG A 173 14.75 8.41 -9.63
CA ARG A 173 15.64 7.24 -9.43
C ARG A 173 14.90 5.90 -9.27
N ASP A 174 13.65 5.81 -9.75
CA ASP A 174 12.82 4.60 -9.71
C ASP A 174 12.66 3.95 -8.32
N GLY A 175 12.58 4.78 -7.27
CA GLY A 175 12.40 4.36 -5.88
C GLY A 175 11.24 5.03 -5.16
N TYR A 176 10.28 5.61 -5.89
CA TYR A 176 9.17 6.37 -5.31
C TYR A 176 8.28 5.51 -4.40
N ALA A 177 8.00 4.27 -4.80
CA ALA A 177 7.14 3.38 -4.03
C ALA A 177 7.74 3.02 -2.66
N GLU A 178 9.05 2.77 -2.60
CA GLU A 178 9.81 2.52 -1.38
C GLU A 178 9.79 3.74 -0.46
N ILE A 179 10.19 4.91 -0.96
CA ILE A 179 10.35 6.11 -0.12
C ILE A 179 9.01 6.71 0.30
N SER A 180 7.99 6.68 -0.55
CA SER A 180 6.64 7.16 -0.17
C SER A 180 6.02 6.24 0.88
N GLY A 181 6.12 4.92 0.71
CA GLY A 181 5.66 3.94 1.68
C GLY A 181 6.31 4.13 3.05
N THR A 182 7.64 4.16 3.13
CA THR A 182 8.31 4.28 4.45
C THR A 182 8.23 5.67 5.07
N SER A 183 7.79 6.69 4.32
CA SER A 183 7.51 8.02 4.85
C SER A 183 6.15 8.17 5.53
N ILE A 184 5.21 7.24 5.30
CA ILE A 184 3.82 7.29 5.84
C ILE A 184 3.77 7.68 7.33
N PRO A 185 4.52 7.03 8.26
CA PRO A 185 4.42 7.38 9.67
C PRO A 185 4.91 8.81 9.96
N VAL A 186 5.88 9.32 9.21
CA VAL A 186 6.38 10.70 9.39
C VAL A 186 5.38 11.70 8.82
N VAL A 187 4.76 11.43 7.66
CA VAL A 187 3.72 12.30 7.08
C VAL A 187 2.50 12.37 7.99
N ALA A 188 2.11 11.26 8.61
CA ALA A 188 0.95 11.17 9.48
C ALA A 188 1.08 12.01 10.77
N GLU A 189 2.31 12.39 11.16
CA GLU A 189 2.58 13.30 12.28
C GLU A 189 2.53 14.79 11.90
N ILE A 190 2.50 15.12 10.60
CA ILE A 190 2.46 16.52 10.15
C ILE A 190 1.01 16.97 10.13
N GLU A 191 0.68 17.91 11.02
CA GLU A 191 -0.63 18.54 11.04
C GLU A 191 -0.82 19.46 9.82
N PRO A 192 -1.95 19.37 9.09
CA PRO A 192 -2.26 20.27 8.00
C PRO A 192 -2.30 21.74 8.46
N ALA A 193 -1.57 22.61 7.78
CA ALA A 193 -1.50 24.04 8.07
C ALA A 193 -1.40 24.86 6.79
N ALA A 194 -1.85 26.12 6.82
CA ALA A 194 -1.91 26.99 5.65
C ALA A 194 -0.52 27.23 5.02
N GLU A 195 0.53 27.36 5.83
CA GLU A 195 1.91 27.49 5.38
C GLU A 195 2.45 26.23 4.67
N LEU A 196 1.77 25.09 4.82
CA LEU A 196 2.10 23.81 4.18
C LEU A 196 1.19 23.47 2.99
N LEU A 197 0.42 24.44 2.50
CA LEU A 197 -0.48 24.23 1.36
C LEU A 197 0.23 23.65 0.12
N TRP A 198 1.48 24.08 -0.14
CA TRP A 198 2.33 23.56 -1.21
C TRP A 198 2.63 22.06 -1.09
N PHE A 199 2.49 21.49 0.11
CA PHE A 199 2.73 20.08 0.43
C PHE A 199 1.43 19.25 0.42
N ALA A 200 0.27 19.90 0.48
CA ALA A 200 -1.02 19.25 0.71
C ALA A 200 -1.34 18.17 -0.31
N ARG A 201 -1.08 18.43 -1.59
CA ARG A 201 -1.32 17.46 -2.68
C ARG A 201 -0.53 16.17 -2.48
N ASP A 202 0.77 16.28 -2.23
CA ASP A 202 1.64 15.10 -2.11
C ASP A 202 1.36 14.34 -0.80
N ALA A 203 1.20 15.07 0.31
CA ALA A 203 0.88 14.50 1.62
C ALA A 203 -0.43 13.71 1.60
N ALA A 204 -1.51 14.32 1.09
CA ALA A 204 -2.81 13.68 1.01
C ALA A 204 -2.76 12.41 0.15
N ARG A 205 -2.07 12.43 -1.00
CA ARG A 205 -1.96 11.24 -1.86
C ARG A 205 -1.22 10.10 -1.16
N VAL A 206 -0.11 10.38 -0.47
CA VAL A 206 0.61 9.35 0.30
C VAL A 206 -0.27 8.77 1.41
N LEU A 207 -1.02 9.62 2.11
CA LEU A 207 -1.93 9.18 3.18
C LEU A 207 -3.15 8.40 2.65
N PHE A 208 -3.73 8.81 1.52
CA PHE A 208 -4.80 8.06 0.85
C PHE A 208 -4.33 6.67 0.41
N ALA A 209 -3.14 6.57 -0.21
CA ALA A 209 -2.55 5.29 -0.59
C ALA A 209 -2.31 4.36 0.63
N ALA A 210 -2.03 4.95 1.79
CA ALA A 210 -1.82 4.23 3.05
C ALA A 210 -3.12 3.84 3.78
N GLY A 211 -4.29 4.24 3.25
CA GLY A 211 -5.58 4.11 3.94
C GLY A 211 -5.71 4.98 5.20
N ARG A 212 -4.87 6.01 5.37
CA ARG A 212 -4.96 7.01 6.46
C ARG A 212 -5.95 8.11 6.08
N THR A 213 -7.20 7.70 5.80
CA THR A 213 -8.24 8.55 5.20
C THR A 213 -8.48 9.85 5.96
N ASP A 214 -8.65 9.79 7.28
CA ASP A 214 -8.95 11.00 8.07
C ASP A 214 -7.84 12.04 7.99
N ARG A 215 -6.58 11.58 8.06
CA ARG A 215 -5.40 12.45 7.89
C ARG A 215 -5.33 13.02 6.49
N ALA A 216 -5.60 12.21 5.46
CA ALA A 216 -5.62 12.67 4.07
C ALA A 216 -6.72 13.71 3.82
N LEU A 217 -7.91 13.53 4.41
CA LEU A 217 -9.03 14.46 4.33
C LEU A 217 -8.72 15.79 5.02
N GLY A 218 -7.92 15.80 6.10
CA GLY A 218 -7.42 17.04 6.72
C GLY A 218 -6.58 17.89 5.75
N TRP A 219 -5.72 17.25 4.95
CA TRP A 219 -4.95 17.93 3.90
C TRP A 219 -5.83 18.41 2.74
N TYR A 220 -6.85 17.63 2.36
CA TYR A 220 -7.85 18.09 1.40
C TYR A 220 -8.60 19.32 1.91
N ALA A 221 -8.98 19.35 3.19
CA ALA A 221 -9.77 20.42 3.79
C ALA A 221 -9.05 21.78 3.74
N ILE A 222 -7.74 21.83 4.01
CA ILE A 222 -6.99 23.09 3.91
C ILE A 222 -6.88 23.60 2.47
N ALA A 223 -6.77 22.70 1.48
CA ALA A 223 -6.78 23.09 0.07
C ALA A 223 -8.17 23.57 -0.36
N ALA A 224 -9.22 22.90 0.12
CA ALA A 224 -10.60 23.26 -0.16
C ALA A 224 -11.00 24.62 0.42
N ALA A 225 -10.51 24.97 1.61
CA ALA A 225 -10.76 26.25 2.26
C ALA A 225 -10.27 27.44 1.43
N ASP A 226 -9.15 27.29 0.72
CA ASP A 226 -8.46 28.39 0.05
C ASP A 226 -8.48 28.36 -1.48
N ARG A 227 -9.14 27.36 -2.09
CA ARG A 227 -9.20 27.16 -3.56
C ARG A 227 -9.68 28.36 -4.39
N GLU A 228 -10.49 29.23 -3.79
CA GLU A 228 -10.98 30.43 -4.49
C GLU A 228 -9.94 31.57 -4.46
N ARG A 229 -9.09 31.61 -3.42
CA ARG A 229 -8.15 32.70 -3.14
C ARG A 229 -6.72 32.42 -3.61
N ILE A 230 -6.29 31.16 -3.54
CA ILE A 230 -4.91 30.74 -3.80
C ILE A 230 -4.90 29.73 -4.95
N GLU A 231 -4.07 29.97 -5.96
CA GLU A 231 -3.92 29.09 -7.13
C GLU A 231 -3.42 27.69 -6.74
N GLU A 232 -2.36 27.63 -5.91
CA GLU A 232 -1.82 26.36 -5.39
C GLU A 232 -2.88 25.53 -4.64
N ALA A 233 -3.78 26.19 -3.88
CA ALA A 233 -4.88 25.53 -3.20
C ALA A 233 -5.90 24.97 -4.19
N ARG A 234 -6.21 25.73 -5.23
CA ARG A 234 -7.15 25.32 -6.29
C ARG A 234 -6.65 24.08 -7.00
N ASP A 235 -5.36 24.05 -7.33
CA ASP A 235 -4.73 22.94 -8.03
C ASP A 235 -4.65 21.69 -7.14
N ALA A 236 -4.27 21.86 -5.87
CA ALA A 236 -4.26 20.77 -4.90
C ALA A 236 -5.68 20.20 -4.67
N GLU A 237 -6.67 21.07 -4.49
CA GLU A 237 -8.07 20.67 -4.28
C GLU A 237 -8.62 19.93 -5.51
N ALA A 238 -8.41 20.45 -6.72
CA ALA A 238 -8.87 19.82 -7.95
C ALA A 238 -8.23 18.43 -8.18
N ALA A 239 -6.94 18.28 -7.82
CA ALA A 239 -6.24 17.01 -7.91
C ALA A 239 -6.66 16.00 -6.84
N LEU A 240 -7.04 16.45 -5.64
CA LEU A 240 -7.41 15.58 -4.53
C LEU A 240 -8.91 15.26 -4.46
N TRP A 241 -9.75 16.09 -5.07
CA TRP A 241 -11.21 15.98 -4.97
C TRP A 241 -11.76 14.59 -5.33
N PRO A 242 -11.33 13.92 -6.43
CA PRO A 242 -11.80 12.55 -6.72
C PRO A 242 -11.49 11.55 -5.61
N LEU A 243 -10.28 11.61 -5.03
CA LEU A 243 -9.88 10.73 -3.94
C LEU A 243 -10.66 11.04 -2.65
N ALA A 244 -10.80 12.33 -2.34
CA ALA A 244 -11.56 12.78 -1.17
C ALA A 244 -13.03 12.36 -1.25
N VAL A 245 -13.66 12.48 -2.43
CA VAL A 245 -15.03 12.03 -2.70
C VAL A 245 -15.17 10.52 -2.52
N LEU A 246 -14.25 9.71 -3.06
CA LEU A 246 -14.32 8.25 -2.91
C LEU A 246 -14.06 7.79 -1.47
N ALA A 247 -13.27 8.57 -0.72
CA ALA A 247 -12.94 8.29 0.67
C ALA A 247 -14.00 8.77 1.67
N ASP A 248 -14.77 9.81 1.33
CA ASP A 248 -15.74 10.44 2.23
C ASP A 248 -16.85 9.46 2.64
N SER A 249 -16.98 9.31 3.95
CA SER A 249 -17.90 8.36 4.57
C SER A 249 -19.34 8.87 4.69
N LEU A 250 -19.55 10.19 4.65
CA LEU A 250 -20.79 10.82 5.10
C LEU A 250 -21.73 11.22 3.96
N SER A 251 -21.20 11.45 2.75
CA SER A 251 -22.03 11.91 1.62
C SER A 251 -22.91 10.80 1.01
N ALA A 252 -22.53 9.52 1.11
CA ALA A 252 -23.33 8.41 0.57
C ALA A 252 -24.51 7.99 1.50
N ASP A 253 -24.35 8.15 2.82
CA ASP A 253 -25.37 7.74 3.80
C ASP A 253 -26.52 8.77 3.87
N ARG A 254 -26.27 10.04 3.52
CA ARG A 254 -27.31 11.08 3.44
C ARG A 254 -28.20 10.96 2.20
N GLU A 255 -27.68 10.43 1.08
CA GLU A 255 -28.51 10.15 -0.12
C GLU A 255 -29.40 8.90 0.06
N SER A 256 -29.00 7.98 0.96
CA SER A 256 -29.74 6.75 1.28
C SER A 256 -30.72 6.90 2.45
N GLY A 257 -30.68 8.03 3.15
CA GLY A 257 -31.58 8.34 4.25
C GLY A 257 -32.91 8.84 3.73
N ASP A 258 -33.90 7.95 3.68
CA ASP A 258 -35.31 8.34 3.59
C ASP A 258 -35.56 9.46 4.61
N GLY A 259 -36.02 10.61 4.09
CA GLY A 259 -36.33 11.77 4.89
C GLY A 259 -37.53 11.51 5.78
N GLU A 260 -37.32 10.87 6.93
CA GLU A 260 -38.33 10.77 7.98
C GLU A 260 -37.70 10.81 9.38
N ASN A 261 -37.88 11.97 10.01
CA ASN A 261 -37.98 12.21 11.46
C ASN A 261 -37.05 11.44 12.40
N ARG A 262 -36.05 12.14 12.94
CA ARG A 262 -35.78 12.08 14.38
C ARG A 262 -35.49 13.48 14.93
N ALA A 263 -36.54 14.07 15.50
CA ALA A 263 -36.44 15.17 16.44
C ALA A 263 -35.97 14.67 17.82
N GLU A 264 -35.23 15.55 18.49
CA GLU A 264 -35.07 15.71 19.95
C GLU A 264 -34.30 14.65 20.77
N GLY A 265 -33.22 15.14 21.40
CA GLY A 265 -32.88 14.82 22.78
C GLY A 265 -31.52 14.14 23.00
N GLY A 266 -30.59 14.86 23.63
CA GLY A 266 -29.48 14.24 24.35
C GLY A 266 -28.12 14.90 24.13
N ASP A 267 -27.81 15.87 25.00
CA ASP A 267 -26.48 16.41 25.22
C ASP A 267 -25.51 15.30 25.65
N VAL A 268 -24.60 14.91 24.74
CA VAL A 268 -23.36 14.22 25.07
C VAL A 268 -22.27 14.91 24.27
N GLY A 269 -21.38 15.60 24.98
CA GLY A 269 -20.19 16.23 24.42
C GLY A 269 -19.29 15.20 23.73
N VAL A 270 -19.55 14.97 22.45
CA VAL A 270 -18.61 14.34 21.53
C VAL A 270 -17.79 15.47 20.95
N SER A 271 -16.50 15.46 21.28
CA SER A 271 -15.49 16.36 20.70
C SER A 271 -15.75 16.52 19.20
N ALA A 272 -15.91 17.76 18.74
CA ALA A 272 -16.23 18.08 17.36
C ALA A 272 -15.15 17.51 16.41
N VAL A 273 -15.37 16.29 15.93
CA VAL A 273 -14.70 15.78 14.74
C VAL A 273 -15.20 16.69 13.62
N GLN A 274 -14.32 17.52 13.07
CA GLN A 274 -14.64 18.39 11.96
C GLN A 274 -15.28 17.54 10.85
N GLU A 275 -16.59 17.66 10.64
CA GLU A 275 -17.34 16.90 9.66
C GLU A 275 -16.87 17.30 8.26
N ASN A 276 -15.85 16.62 7.74
CA ASN A 276 -15.31 16.85 6.41
C ASN A 276 -16.23 16.20 5.35
N VAL A 277 -17.44 16.72 5.20
CA VAL A 277 -18.33 16.34 4.09
C VAL A 277 -17.75 16.94 2.81
N VAL A 278 -17.38 16.08 1.86
CA VAL A 278 -16.83 16.52 0.58
C VAL A 278 -17.99 16.79 -0.38
N PRO A 279 -18.22 18.05 -0.80
CA PRO A 279 -19.34 18.37 -1.66
C PRO A 279 -19.23 17.67 -3.01
N ILE A 280 -20.31 16.99 -3.41
CA ILE A 280 -20.48 16.41 -4.73
C ILE A 280 -21.85 16.78 -5.28
N ASP A 281 -21.88 17.24 -6.51
CA ASP A 281 -23.10 17.41 -7.29
C ASP A 281 -22.76 17.24 -8.78
N ALA A 282 -23.79 17.13 -9.62
CA ALA A 282 -23.62 16.95 -11.05
C ALA A 282 -22.88 18.12 -11.72
N ALA A 283 -23.00 19.35 -11.21
CA ALA A 283 -22.31 20.52 -11.77
C ALA A 283 -20.80 20.47 -11.46
N ARG A 284 -20.43 20.02 -10.26
CA ARG A 284 -19.06 19.83 -9.82
C ARG A 284 -18.38 18.71 -10.60
N VAL A 285 -19.06 17.58 -10.80
CA VAL A 285 -18.54 16.47 -11.63
C VAL A 285 -18.29 16.96 -13.06
N ARG A 286 -19.22 17.71 -13.66
CA ARG A 286 -19.05 18.33 -15.00
C ARG A 286 -17.84 19.27 -15.06
N LYS A 287 -17.71 20.17 -14.07
CA LYS A 287 -16.57 21.10 -13.99
C LYS A 287 -15.24 20.35 -13.91
N TRP A 288 -15.17 19.31 -13.09
CA TRP A 288 -13.97 18.48 -12.99
C TRP A 288 -13.65 17.75 -14.30
N PHE A 289 -14.67 17.18 -14.94
CA PHE A 289 -14.54 16.50 -16.23
C PHE A 289 -13.99 17.44 -17.32
N GLU A 290 -14.55 18.64 -17.46
CA GLU A 290 -14.10 19.63 -18.43
C GLU A 290 -12.66 20.07 -18.19
N ALA A 291 -12.30 20.34 -16.93
CA ALA A 291 -10.94 20.71 -16.56
C ALA A 291 -9.93 19.59 -16.88
N ARG A 292 -10.28 18.33 -16.57
CA ARG A 292 -9.38 17.19 -16.80
C ARG A 292 -9.22 16.88 -18.29
N ARG A 293 -10.30 17.03 -19.07
CA ARG A 293 -10.27 16.90 -20.52
C ARG A 293 -9.30 17.88 -21.17
N GLN A 294 -9.28 19.13 -20.68
CA GLN A 294 -8.40 20.17 -21.18
C GLN A 294 -6.94 19.94 -20.76
N ALA A 295 -6.71 19.45 -19.55
CA ALA A 295 -5.37 19.23 -19.01
C ALA A 295 -4.64 18.05 -19.70
N ASP A 296 -5.32 16.94 -19.96
CA ASP A 296 -4.72 15.76 -20.59
C ASP A 296 -5.77 14.96 -21.39
N ALA A 297 -5.98 15.33 -22.64
CA ALA A 297 -6.96 14.68 -23.51
C ALA A 297 -6.68 13.18 -23.78
N GLN A 298 -5.44 12.71 -23.58
CA GLN A 298 -5.05 11.32 -23.84
C GLN A 298 -5.37 10.43 -22.64
N ALA A 299 -4.99 10.83 -21.43
CA ALA A 299 -5.26 10.06 -20.21
C ALA A 299 -6.71 10.22 -19.72
N PHE A 300 -7.33 11.35 -20.03
CA PHE A 300 -8.64 11.74 -19.52
C PHE A 300 -9.73 10.66 -19.64
N PRO A 301 -9.97 10.00 -20.80
CA PRO A 301 -11.08 9.06 -20.91
C PRO A 301 -10.94 7.87 -19.97
N ARG A 302 -9.70 7.39 -19.75
CA ARG A 302 -9.43 6.29 -18.81
C ARG A 302 -9.67 6.72 -17.37
N GLN A 303 -9.25 7.94 -17.01
CA GLN A 303 -9.46 8.51 -15.68
C GLN A 303 -10.93 8.81 -15.40
N ALA A 304 -11.66 9.37 -16.37
CA ALA A 304 -13.09 9.63 -16.26
C ALA A 304 -13.88 8.34 -16.10
N ALA A 305 -13.62 7.33 -16.95
CA ALA A 305 -14.26 6.02 -16.83
C ALA A 305 -13.97 5.36 -15.46
N ALA A 306 -12.72 5.44 -14.99
CA ALA A 306 -12.35 4.94 -13.66
C ALA A 306 -13.11 5.67 -12.56
N PHE A 307 -13.13 7.00 -12.57
CA PHE A 307 -13.81 7.78 -11.55
C PHE A 307 -15.32 7.49 -11.51
N TYR A 308 -15.99 7.48 -12.66
CA TYR A 308 -17.43 7.24 -12.73
C TYR A 308 -17.80 5.83 -12.28
N THR A 309 -17.03 4.82 -12.70
CA THR A 309 -17.23 3.43 -12.25
C THR A 309 -17.12 3.32 -10.73
N LEU A 310 -16.12 3.99 -10.13
CA LEU A 310 -15.88 3.94 -8.70
C LEU A 310 -16.92 4.72 -7.90
N LEU A 311 -17.43 5.84 -8.42
CA LEU A 311 -18.57 6.56 -7.84
C LEU A 311 -19.80 5.65 -7.75
N GLU A 312 -20.17 4.98 -8.85
CA GLU A 312 -21.30 4.06 -8.88
C GLU A 312 -21.09 2.84 -7.98
N ALA A 313 -19.89 2.26 -8.00
CA ALA A 313 -19.56 1.13 -7.14
C ALA A 313 -19.64 1.50 -5.64
N THR A 314 -19.25 2.73 -5.28
CA THR A 314 -19.37 3.26 -3.91
C THR A 314 -20.79 3.74 -3.57
N GLY A 315 -21.72 3.70 -4.52
CA GLY A 315 -23.16 3.91 -4.30
C GLY A 315 -23.69 5.27 -4.74
N ARG A 316 -22.88 6.11 -5.36
CA ARG A 316 -23.28 7.42 -5.88
C ARG A 316 -23.73 7.31 -7.32
N THR A 317 -24.68 8.11 -7.75
CA THR A 317 -25.16 8.08 -9.14
C THR A 317 -24.39 9.06 -10.03
N VAL A 318 -23.98 8.64 -11.22
CA VAL A 318 -23.39 9.52 -12.23
C VAL A 318 -24.44 9.81 -13.33
N PRO A 319 -24.65 11.08 -13.71
CA PRO A 319 -25.56 11.43 -14.80
C PRO A 319 -25.23 10.70 -16.12
N ALA A 320 -26.27 10.18 -16.79
CA ALA A 320 -26.11 9.37 -18.00
C ALA A 320 -25.45 10.11 -19.17
N ASP A 321 -25.64 11.43 -19.27
CA ASP A 321 -25.00 12.29 -20.28
C ASP A 321 -23.46 12.27 -20.17
N LEU A 322 -22.93 12.16 -18.96
CA LEU A 322 -21.49 12.07 -18.72
C LEU A 322 -20.92 10.74 -19.22
N TRP A 323 -21.61 9.63 -19.02
CA TRP A 323 -21.22 8.33 -19.56
C TRP A 323 -21.29 8.31 -21.09
N GLN A 324 -22.34 8.90 -21.67
CA GLN A 324 -22.51 8.99 -23.12
C GLN A 324 -21.37 9.75 -23.79
N SER A 325 -20.82 10.77 -23.13
CA SER A 325 -19.68 11.53 -23.64
C SER A 325 -18.36 10.73 -23.77
N LEU A 326 -18.30 9.52 -23.21
CA LEU A 326 -17.15 8.61 -23.30
C LEU A 326 -17.28 7.56 -24.42
N LEU A 327 -18.42 7.51 -25.13
CA LEU A 327 -18.74 6.46 -26.12
C LEU A 327 -18.01 6.57 -27.47
N ASP A 328 -17.25 7.64 -27.71
CA ASP A 328 -16.53 7.89 -28.98
C ASP A 328 -15.32 6.95 -29.21
N ARG A 329 -15.23 5.82 -28.50
CA ARG A 329 -14.06 4.92 -28.47
C ARG A 329 -14.46 3.46 -28.78
N PRO A 330 -13.51 2.64 -29.28
CA PRO A 330 -13.76 1.22 -29.50
C PRO A 330 -14.20 0.52 -28.21
N PHE A 331 -15.26 -0.30 -28.31
CA PHE A 331 -15.78 -1.08 -27.18
C PHE A 331 -14.81 -2.16 -26.67
N ALA A 332 -13.81 -2.54 -27.47
CA ALA A 332 -12.74 -3.43 -27.06
C ALA A 332 -11.69 -2.66 -26.24
N GLY A 333 -11.61 -2.92 -24.94
CA GLY A 333 -10.66 -2.27 -24.04
C GLY A 333 -9.21 -2.72 -24.23
N GLU A 334 -8.27 -1.92 -23.71
CA GLU A 334 -6.84 -2.26 -23.62
C GLU A 334 -6.63 -3.46 -22.68
N GLY A 335 -6.61 -4.68 -23.24
CA GLY A 335 -5.78 -5.83 -22.79
C GLY A 335 -5.89 -6.38 -21.36
N GLN A 336 -6.72 -5.84 -20.46
CA GLN A 336 -6.85 -6.36 -19.09
C GLN A 336 -7.96 -7.41 -19.04
N SER A 337 -7.58 -8.67 -19.24
CA SER A 337 -8.44 -9.81 -18.86
C SER A 337 -8.64 -9.77 -17.35
N GLY A 338 -9.86 -9.48 -16.92
CA GLY A 338 -10.24 -9.55 -15.51
C GLY A 338 -10.29 -10.98 -14.98
N LEU A 339 -10.73 -11.12 -13.74
CA LEU A 339 -10.98 -12.40 -13.11
C LEU A 339 -12.06 -13.19 -13.89
N ASN A 340 -11.97 -14.52 -13.80
CA ASN A 340 -12.82 -15.39 -14.62
C ASN A 340 -14.33 -15.29 -14.22
N PRO A 341 -15.25 -15.74 -15.09
CA PRO A 341 -16.68 -15.69 -14.81
C PRO A 341 -17.12 -16.49 -13.58
N VAL A 342 -16.40 -17.57 -13.23
CA VAL A 342 -16.71 -18.40 -12.05
C VAL A 342 -16.48 -17.61 -10.77
N TRP A 343 -15.36 -16.88 -10.68
CA TRP A 343 -15.09 -15.98 -9.56
C TRP A 343 -16.15 -14.89 -9.45
N THR A 344 -16.52 -14.27 -10.59
CA THR A 344 -17.56 -13.22 -10.62
C THR A 344 -18.89 -13.74 -10.07
N HIS A 345 -19.35 -14.89 -10.56
CA HIS A 345 -20.58 -15.52 -10.09
C HIS A 345 -20.51 -15.90 -8.60
N SER A 346 -19.37 -16.42 -8.15
CA SER A 346 -19.16 -16.81 -6.75
C SER A 346 -19.21 -15.60 -5.82
N LEU A 347 -18.55 -14.50 -6.17
CA LEU A 347 -18.55 -13.27 -5.37
C LEU A 347 -19.95 -12.66 -5.27
N GLU A 348 -20.68 -12.63 -6.39
CA GLU A 348 -22.06 -12.14 -6.42
C GLU A 348 -22.98 -13.01 -5.56
N THR A 349 -22.90 -14.33 -5.69
CA THR A 349 -23.72 -15.27 -4.90
C THR A 349 -23.37 -15.21 -3.42
N ALA A 350 -22.11 -15.01 -3.06
CA ALA A 350 -21.68 -14.86 -1.67
C ALA A 350 -22.21 -13.55 -1.06
N SER A 351 -22.03 -12.43 -1.76
CA SER A 351 -22.43 -11.11 -1.27
C SER A 351 -23.94 -10.93 -1.21
N THR A 352 -24.69 -11.43 -2.20
CA THR A 352 -26.17 -11.42 -2.18
C THR A 352 -26.75 -12.31 -1.09
N GLY A 353 -26.08 -13.43 -0.79
CA GLY A 353 -26.41 -14.30 0.34
C GLY A 353 -25.92 -13.79 1.70
N ALA A 354 -25.37 -12.57 1.79
CA ALA A 354 -24.79 -11.97 3.00
C ALA A 354 -23.71 -12.85 3.69
N ARG A 355 -23.00 -13.68 2.93
CA ARG A 355 -21.96 -14.60 3.44
C ARG A 355 -20.63 -13.85 3.63
N LEU A 356 -20.54 -13.06 4.71
CA LEU A 356 -19.41 -12.15 5.01
C LEU A 356 -18.03 -12.79 4.78
N GLY A 357 -17.75 -13.93 5.41
CA GLY A 357 -16.45 -14.59 5.32
C GLY A 357 -16.08 -15.05 3.91
N GLU A 358 -17.06 -15.58 3.16
CA GLU A 358 -16.85 -16.03 1.78
C GLU A 358 -16.66 -14.84 0.83
N THR A 359 -17.42 -13.75 1.01
CA THR A 359 -17.24 -12.50 0.26
C THR A 359 -15.85 -11.92 0.48
N VAL A 360 -15.38 -11.85 1.73
CA VAL A 360 -14.03 -11.35 2.05
C VAL A 360 -12.95 -12.26 1.48
N LEU A 361 -13.10 -13.58 1.57
CA LEU A 361 -12.15 -14.53 1.00
C LEU A 361 -12.06 -14.39 -0.52
N LEU A 362 -13.20 -14.33 -1.23
CA LEU A 362 -13.22 -14.18 -2.68
C LEU A 362 -12.64 -12.83 -3.13
N ALA A 363 -12.94 -11.75 -2.41
CA ALA A 363 -12.37 -10.43 -2.69
C ALA A 363 -10.84 -10.41 -2.54
N THR A 364 -10.32 -11.01 -1.47
CA THR A 364 -8.87 -11.03 -1.17
C THR A 364 -8.10 -11.98 -2.07
N VAL A 365 -8.61 -13.19 -2.33
CA VAL A 365 -7.98 -14.16 -3.24
C VAL A 365 -7.97 -13.63 -4.67
N GLY A 366 -9.08 -13.02 -5.12
CA GLY A 366 -9.15 -12.40 -6.44
C GLY A 366 -8.13 -11.26 -6.61
N ALA A 367 -7.94 -10.44 -5.57
CA ALA A 367 -6.93 -9.38 -5.58
C ALA A 367 -5.49 -9.94 -5.61
N GLY A 368 -5.22 -10.99 -4.83
CA GLY A 368 -3.90 -11.63 -4.74
C GLY A 368 -3.44 -12.28 -6.04
N ASP A 369 -4.32 -13.03 -6.72
CA ASP A 369 -4.00 -13.76 -7.96
C ASP A 369 -3.65 -12.83 -9.15
N VAL A 370 -4.13 -11.59 -9.10
CA VAL A 370 -3.83 -10.57 -10.12
C VAL A 370 -2.55 -9.79 -9.78
N GLY A 371 -2.21 -9.64 -8.50
CA GLY A 371 -1.03 -8.90 -8.03
C GLY A 371 0.31 -9.53 -8.42
N ASP A 372 0.35 -10.85 -8.66
CA ASP A 372 1.55 -11.59 -9.07
C ASP A 372 1.89 -11.46 -10.58
N ARG A 373 1.09 -10.74 -11.36
CA ARG A 373 1.32 -10.52 -12.80
C ARG A 373 2.30 -9.35 -13.02
N GLU A 374 3.08 -9.36 -14.10
CA GLU A 374 4.07 -8.32 -14.44
C GLU A 374 3.50 -6.87 -14.50
N ASN A 375 2.17 -6.72 -14.66
CA ASN A 375 1.44 -5.45 -14.57
C ASN A 375 0.34 -5.49 -13.50
N GLY A 376 0.60 -6.22 -12.41
CA GLY A 376 -0.37 -6.74 -11.45
C GLY A 376 -1.14 -5.69 -10.69
N GLY A 377 -2.42 -5.57 -11.01
CA GLY A 377 -3.40 -4.79 -10.28
C GLY A 377 -4.79 -5.21 -10.72
N LEU A 378 -5.76 -5.18 -9.80
CA LEU A 378 -7.17 -5.48 -10.11
C LEU A 378 -7.62 -4.69 -11.35
N SER A 379 -8.32 -5.35 -12.27
CA SER A 379 -9.00 -4.65 -13.35
C SER A 379 -10.04 -3.69 -12.74
N LEU A 380 -10.35 -2.59 -13.43
CA LEU A 380 -11.34 -1.63 -12.94
C LEU A 380 -12.69 -2.30 -12.67
N ALA A 381 -13.08 -3.23 -13.54
CA ALA A 381 -14.33 -3.98 -13.42
C ALA A 381 -14.33 -4.90 -12.20
N ASP A 382 -13.22 -5.60 -11.92
CA ASP A 382 -13.13 -6.49 -10.76
C ASP A 382 -13.08 -5.71 -9.46
N ALA A 383 -12.35 -4.59 -9.43
CA ALA A 383 -12.36 -3.67 -8.29
C ALA A 383 -13.79 -3.16 -8.00
N ALA A 384 -14.52 -2.72 -9.02
CA ALA A 384 -15.91 -2.27 -8.87
C ALA A 384 -16.82 -3.36 -8.30
N ARG A 385 -16.69 -4.62 -8.76
CA ARG A 385 -17.43 -5.77 -8.23
C ARG A 385 -17.10 -6.04 -6.77
N ILE A 386 -15.82 -5.99 -6.40
CA ILE A 386 -15.37 -6.15 -5.01
C ILE A 386 -15.98 -5.06 -4.13
N ILE A 387 -15.91 -3.79 -4.55
CA ILE A 387 -16.45 -2.65 -3.82
C ILE A 387 -17.96 -2.85 -3.57
N VAL A 388 -18.73 -3.19 -4.60
CA VAL A 388 -20.18 -3.46 -4.47
C VAL A 388 -20.44 -4.64 -3.54
N ALA A 389 -19.69 -5.73 -3.68
CA ALA A 389 -19.84 -6.93 -2.86
C ALA A 389 -19.54 -6.67 -1.37
N LEU A 390 -18.48 -5.92 -1.07
CA LEU A 390 -18.11 -5.53 0.29
C LEU A 390 -19.16 -4.61 0.93
N ARG A 391 -19.67 -3.64 0.17
CA ARG A 391 -20.78 -2.78 0.65
C ARG A 391 -22.03 -3.57 0.98
N ARG A 392 -22.40 -4.55 0.15
CA ARG A 392 -23.57 -5.42 0.39
C ARG A 392 -23.46 -6.20 1.70
N VAL A 393 -22.25 -6.55 2.14
CA VAL A 393 -22.01 -7.26 3.41
C VAL A 393 -21.64 -6.33 4.58
N GLY A 394 -21.80 -5.01 4.41
CA GLY A 394 -21.59 -4.01 5.47
C GLY A 394 -20.15 -3.50 5.63
N LEU A 395 -19.21 -3.93 4.78
CA LEU A 395 -17.80 -3.50 4.81
C LEU A 395 -17.59 -2.23 3.96
N VAL A 396 -18.27 -1.15 4.34
CA VAL A 396 -18.29 0.10 3.55
C VAL A 396 -16.95 0.84 3.62
N SER A 397 -16.29 0.83 4.77
CA SER A 397 -14.97 1.47 4.95
C SER A 397 -13.91 0.82 4.06
N GLU A 398 -13.88 -0.52 4.05
CA GLU A 398 -12.98 -1.34 3.23
C GLU A 398 -13.27 -1.13 1.74
N ALA A 399 -14.55 -1.07 1.35
CA ALA A 399 -14.95 -0.79 -0.02
C ALA A 399 -14.46 0.59 -0.51
N ARG A 400 -14.59 1.63 0.33
CA ARG A 400 -14.07 2.98 0.02
C ARG A 400 -12.55 2.98 -0.10
N ARG A 401 -11.85 2.27 0.79
CA ARG A 401 -10.39 2.12 0.71
C ARG A 401 -9.96 1.49 -0.62
N ILE A 402 -10.61 0.41 -1.04
CA ILE A 402 -10.34 -0.21 -2.35
C ILE A 402 -10.65 0.75 -3.49
N ALA A 403 -11.73 1.56 -3.38
CA ALA A 403 -12.05 2.57 -4.38
C ALA A 403 -10.94 3.62 -4.52
N VAL A 404 -10.42 4.14 -3.41
CA VAL A 404 -9.32 5.10 -3.40
C VAL A 404 -8.03 4.49 -3.97
N GLU A 405 -7.66 3.29 -3.53
CA GLU A 405 -6.48 2.57 -4.04
C GLU A 405 -6.59 2.31 -5.55
N THR A 406 -7.77 1.91 -6.02
CA THR A 406 -8.05 1.70 -7.46
C THR A 406 -7.97 3.01 -8.23
N ALA A 407 -8.55 4.10 -7.70
CA ALA A 407 -8.50 5.42 -8.33
C ALA A 407 -7.05 5.87 -8.54
N MET A 408 -6.22 5.75 -7.51
CA MET A 408 -4.80 6.10 -7.59
C MET A 408 -4.05 5.23 -8.61
N ALA A 409 -4.32 3.92 -8.64
CA ALA A 409 -3.72 3.00 -9.62
C ALA A 409 -4.14 3.31 -11.08
N LYS A 410 -5.31 3.91 -11.29
CA LYS A 410 -5.78 4.39 -12.60
C LYS A 410 -5.37 5.84 -12.91
N GLY A 411 -4.54 6.45 -12.06
CA GLY A 411 -3.94 7.77 -12.29
C GLY A 411 -4.85 8.95 -11.96
N LEU A 412 -5.84 8.74 -11.08
CA LEU A 412 -6.57 9.82 -10.42
C LEU A 412 -5.75 10.44 -9.30
#